data_AF-A0A5S4GN83-F1
#
_entry.id   AF-A0A5S4GN83-F1
#
_cell.length_a   1.000
_cell.length_b   1.000
_cell.length_c   1.000
_cell.angle_alpha   90.00
_cell.angle_beta   90.00
_cell.angle_gamma   90.00
#
_symmetry.space_group_name_H-M   'P 1'
#
loop_
_entity.id
_entity.type
_entity.pdbx_description
1 polymer ?
#
loop_
_entity_poly.entity_id
_entity_poly.type
_entity_poly.pdbx_seq_one_letter_code
_entity_poly.pdbx_strand_id
1 'polypeptide(L)'
;MKDLVRRVVVGTVGSATFAGLIVIGPPASAWVYCNTVSSVSDTSSGRIRYPTYNGDINCDMRLNTNGDARQREAISQLQETLNVCYSAIRYTIGNHVPPYAVTSVLSVDGEYGSKTREAVKSVQRYHNGLGASLVVDGYAGPKTRSTMLHQNVEQNFCSFRSQ
;
A
#
# COMPACT_ATOMS: atom_id res chain seq x y z
N MET A 1 -41.04 33.21 20.94
CA MET A 1 -41.90 33.20 22.15
C MET A 1 -41.60 31.91 22.90
N LYS A 2 -41.00 32.05 24.10
CA LYS A 2 -41.27 31.28 25.34
C LYS A 2 -40.97 29.76 25.26
N ASP A 3 -40.06 29.15 26.04
CA ASP A 3 -39.66 29.46 27.41
C ASP A 3 -38.21 29.07 27.73
N LEU A 4 -37.63 29.96 28.55
CA LEU A 4 -36.39 29.85 29.31
C LEU A 4 -36.76 29.32 30.72
N VAL A 5 -35.73 28.93 31.51
CA VAL A 5 -35.65 28.79 32.98
C VAL A 5 -35.46 27.33 33.42
N ARG A 6 -34.23 26.82 33.66
CA ARG A 6 -33.21 27.13 34.72
C ARG A 6 -33.56 26.54 36.09
N ARG A 7 -32.83 25.50 36.51
CA ARG A 7 -32.44 25.28 37.91
C ARG A 7 -31.03 24.68 37.99
N VAL A 8 -30.08 25.53 38.36
CA VAL A 8 -28.76 25.19 38.92
C VAL A 8 -28.78 25.75 40.33
N VAL A 9 -28.62 24.93 41.38
CA VAL A 9 -27.98 25.24 42.68
C VAL A 9 -27.66 23.89 43.35
N VAL A 10 -26.39 23.46 43.34
CA VAL A 10 -25.42 23.41 44.45
C VAL A 10 -25.79 22.43 45.59
N GLY A 11 -24.94 21.41 45.78
CA GLY A 11 -24.97 20.51 46.93
C GLY A 11 -23.67 19.70 47.07
N THR A 12 -22.78 20.22 47.91
CA THR A 12 -21.72 19.54 48.69
C THR A 12 -20.51 18.91 47.99
N VAL A 13 -19.34 19.45 48.37
CA VAL A 13 -17.98 18.99 48.14
C VAL A 13 -17.82 17.52 48.54
N GLY A 14 -17.70 16.64 47.55
CA GLY A 14 -17.21 15.27 47.69
C GLY A 14 -15.77 15.21 47.21
N SER A 15 -14.87 14.78 48.10
CA SER A 15 -13.42 14.61 47.93
C SER A 15 -12.98 14.10 46.56
N ALA A 16 -12.03 14.81 45.94
CA ALA A 16 -11.36 14.45 44.71
C ALA A 16 -10.50 13.19 44.90
N THR A 17 -11.01 12.03 44.51
CA THR A 17 -10.15 10.94 44.03
C THR A 17 -10.01 11.13 42.52
N PHE A 18 -8.84 11.60 42.08
CA PHE A 18 -8.43 11.45 40.69
C PHE A 18 -8.26 9.95 40.40
N ALA A 19 -9.36 9.25 40.15
CA ALA A 19 -9.30 7.97 39.45
C ALA A 19 -8.91 8.32 38.02
N GLY A 20 -7.61 8.24 37.73
CA GLY A 20 -7.07 8.48 36.41
C GLY A 20 -7.82 7.63 35.39
N LEU A 21 -8.60 8.28 34.53
CA LEU A 21 -9.20 7.65 33.37
C LEU A 21 -8.04 7.26 32.45
N ILE A 22 -7.65 5.99 32.47
CA ILE A 22 -6.82 5.41 31.42
C ILE A 22 -7.68 5.45 30.17
N VAL A 23 -7.50 6.49 29.34
CA VAL A 23 -8.01 6.51 27.99
C VAL A 23 -7.25 5.42 27.25
N ILE A 24 -7.85 4.23 27.19
CA ILE A 24 -7.40 3.15 26.31
C ILE A 24 -7.70 3.65 24.90
N GLY A 25 -6.81 4.45 24.33
CA GLY A 25 -6.83 4.77 22.92
C GLY A 25 -6.77 3.45 22.14
N PRO A 26 -7.38 3.36 20.95
CA PRO A 26 -7.18 2.20 20.09
C PRO A 26 -5.67 1.97 19.96
N PRO A 27 -5.19 0.71 19.98
CA PRO A 27 -3.77 0.46 19.81
C PRO A 27 -3.33 1.16 18.53
N ALA A 28 -2.34 2.04 18.64
CA ALA A 28 -1.67 2.57 17.47
C ALA A 28 -1.01 1.37 16.79
N SER A 29 -1.66 0.80 15.78
CA SER A 29 -1.05 -0.24 14.96
C SER A 29 0.10 0.40 14.22
N ALA A 30 1.32 0.17 14.70
CA ALA A 30 2.52 0.50 13.97
C ALA A 30 2.47 -0.28 12.65
N TRP A 31 2.36 0.44 11.54
CA TRP A 31 2.33 -0.18 10.22
C TRP A 31 3.65 -0.91 9.97
N VAL A 32 3.56 -2.20 9.64
CA VAL A 32 4.71 -3.03 9.28
C VAL A 32 5.05 -2.77 7.81
N TYR A 33 6.29 -2.36 7.54
CA TYR A 33 6.74 -2.06 6.18
C TYR A 33 7.41 -3.27 5.54
N CYS A 34 7.18 -3.49 4.25
CA CYS A 34 7.82 -4.58 3.52
C CYS A 34 9.33 -4.33 3.43
N ASN A 35 10.12 -5.37 3.69
CA ASN A 35 11.58 -5.29 3.69
C ASN A 35 12.27 -6.33 2.81
N THR A 36 11.56 -7.36 2.37
CA THR A 36 12.10 -8.47 1.58
C THR A 36 11.23 -8.71 0.34
N VAL A 37 11.68 -9.60 -0.55
CA VAL A 37 10.87 -10.13 -1.65
C VAL A 37 10.71 -11.63 -1.47
N SER A 38 9.49 -12.13 -1.66
CA SER A 38 9.20 -13.56 -1.63
C SER A 38 8.46 -13.98 -2.89
N SER A 39 8.63 -15.23 -3.28
CA SER A 39 7.90 -15.82 -4.41
C SER A 39 6.63 -16.49 -3.90
N VAL A 40 5.49 -15.85 -4.19
CA VAL A 40 4.16 -16.25 -3.71
C VAL A 40 3.44 -16.98 -4.85
N SER A 41 2.80 -18.11 -4.55
CA SER A 41 2.10 -18.89 -5.56
C SER A 41 0.83 -18.19 -6.01
N ASP A 42 0.68 -18.06 -7.33
CA ASP A 42 -0.55 -17.76 -8.02
C ASP A 42 -1.07 -19.05 -8.67
N THR A 43 -2.17 -19.59 -8.15
CA THR A 43 -2.75 -20.90 -8.52
C THR A 43 -3.01 -21.07 -10.02
N SER A 44 -3.14 -19.99 -10.79
CA SER A 44 -3.42 -20.02 -12.23
C SER A 44 -2.22 -19.67 -13.12
N SER A 45 -1.17 -19.06 -12.56
CA SER A 45 -0.11 -18.42 -13.38
C SER A 45 1.32 -18.81 -13.00
N GLY A 46 1.52 -19.58 -11.92
CA GLY A 46 2.85 -19.92 -11.39
C GLY A 46 3.21 -19.06 -10.18
N ARG A 47 4.49 -18.79 -9.94
CA ARG A 47 4.93 -18.00 -8.77
C ARG A 47 5.22 -16.55 -9.15
N ILE A 48 4.80 -15.58 -8.35
CA ILE A 48 5.06 -14.14 -8.58
C ILE A 48 6.06 -13.58 -7.58
N ARG A 49 6.85 -12.59 -8.00
CA ARG A 49 7.71 -11.80 -7.10
C ARG A 49 6.85 -10.80 -6.34
N TYR A 50 6.79 -10.95 -5.02
CA TYR A 50 5.92 -10.15 -4.17
C TYR A 50 6.72 -9.56 -3.01
N PRO A 51 6.63 -8.25 -2.75
CA PRO A 51 7.28 -7.66 -1.59
C PRO A 51 6.63 -8.14 -0.28
N THR A 52 7.43 -8.53 0.70
CA THR A 52 7.00 -9.11 1.98
C THR A 52 7.74 -8.48 3.15
N TYR A 53 7.24 -8.72 4.36
CA TYR A 53 7.97 -8.47 5.60
C TYR A 53 8.33 -9.79 6.26
N ASN A 54 9.59 -10.20 6.20
CA ASN A 54 10.03 -11.51 6.72
C ASN A 54 9.15 -12.68 6.22
N GLY A 55 8.73 -12.62 4.95
CA GLY A 55 7.82 -13.60 4.34
C GLY A 55 6.32 -13.32 4.53
N ASP A 56 5.93 -12.41 5.42
CA ASP A 56 4.54 -11.98 5.55
C ASP A 56 4.15 -11.02 4.42
N ILE A 57 3.05 -11.31 3.76
CA ILE A 57 2.50 -10.52 2.65
C ILE A 57 1.79 -9.24 3.14
N ASN A 58 1.37 -9.19 4.40
CA ASN A 58 0.58 -8.12 5.00
C ASN A 58 1.48 -7.00 5.54
N CYS A 59 2.15 -6.33 4.61
CA CYS A 59 3.01 -5.19 4.90
C CYS A 59 2.64 -3.99 4.00
N ASP A 60 3.12 -2.80 4.34
CA ASP A 60 2.88 -1.58 3.57
C ASP A 60 4.16 -1.12 2.87
N MET A 61 3.98 -0.35 1.80
CA MET A 61 5.02 0.25 1.00
C MET A 61 4.65 1.72 0.77
N ARG A 62 5.39 2.62 1.43
CA ARG A 62 5.15 4.06 1.43
C ARG A 62 6.46 4.83 1.28
N LEU A 63 6.36 6.17 1.29
CA LEU A 63 7.48 7.10 1.22
C LEU A 63 8.60 6.71 2.20
N ASN A 64 9.78 6.33 1.68
CA ASN A 64 11.02 6.14 2.44
C ASN A 64 12.04 7.25 2.06
N THR A 65 11.66 8.52 2.19
CA THR A 65 12.54 9.64 1.80
C THR A 65 13.83 9.76 2.61
N ASN A 66 13.99 8.95 3.67
CA ASN A 66 15.16 8.94 4.55
C ASN A 66 16.02 7.66 4.42
N GLY A 67 15.88 6.91 3.31
CA GLY A 67 16.81 5.82 3.02
C GLY A 67 16.77 4.69 4.04
N ASP A 68 15.58 4.28 4.51
CA ASP A 68 15.46 3.04 5.28
C ASP A 68 15.89 1.88 4.37
N ALA A 69 17.16 1.47 4.55
CA ALA A 69 17.80 0.41 3.79
C ALA A 69 16.96 -0.88 3.83
N ARG A 70 16.15 -1.06 4.87
CA ARG A 70 15.32 -2.23 5.04
C ARG A 70 14.25 -2.33 3.97
N GLN A 71 13.68 -1.21 3.48
CA GLN A 71 12.61 -1.27 2.47
C GLN A 71 13.12 -1.29 1.04
N ARG A 72 14.42 -1.05 0.82
CA ARG A 72 14.98 -0.83 -0.52
C ARG A 72 14.72 -1.99 -1.45
N GLU A 73 14.93 -3.22 -0.98
CA GLU A 73 14.72 -4.43 -1.79
C GLU A 73 13.26 -4.56 -2.23
N ALA A 74 12.32 -4.43 -1.27
CA ALA A 74 10.89 -4.45 -1.54
C ALA A 74 10.48 -3.34 -2.54
N ILE A 75 10.99 -2.13 -2.36
CA ILE A 75 10.68 -0.97 -3.21
C ILE A 75 11.27 -1.14 -4.60
N SER A 76 12.51 -1.63 -4.73
CA SER A 76 13.11 -1.94 -6.03
C SER A 76 12.25 -2.93 -6.81
N GLN A 77 11.73 -3.98 -6.15
CA GLN A 77 10.83 -4.92 -6.80
C GLN A 77 9.51 -4.27 -7.25
N LEU A 78 8.94 -3.35 -6.46
CA LEU A 78 7.76 -2.59 -6.88
C LEU A 78 8.07 -1.69 -8.08
N GLN A 79 9.18 -0.96 -8.08
CA GLN A 79 9.61 -0.13 -9.20
C GLN A 79 9.80 -0.95 -10.48
N GLU A 80 10.40 -2.13 -10.36
CA GLU A 80 10.57 -3.06 -11.47
C GLU A 80 9.21 -3.55 -11.99
N THR A 81 8.30 -3.92 -11.09
CA THR A 81 6.94 -4.33 -11.44
C THR A 81 6.17 -3.23 -12.17
N LEU A 82 6.27 -1.98 -11.71
CA LEU A 82 5.65 -0.83 -12.38
C LEU A 82 6.24 -0.61 -13.79
N ASN A 83 7.56 -0.76 -13.93
CA ASN A 83 8.22 -0.65 -15.23
C ASN A 83 7.86 -1.78 -16.19
N VAL A 84 7.71 -3.02 -15.71
CA VAL A 84 7.49 -4.18 -16.56
C VAL A 84 6.01 -4.40 -16.86
N CYS A 85 5.14 -4.26 -15.86
CA CYS A 85 3.72 -4.61 -16.00
C CYS A 85 2.81 -3.42 -16.35
N TYR A 86 3.29 -2.19 -16.19
CA TYR A 86 2.45 -0.99 -16.35
C TYR A 86 3.04 0.07 -17.27
N SER A 87 4.30 -0.04 -17.70
CA SER A 87 4.93 0.97 -18.56
C SER A 87 4.56 0.83 -20.03
N ALA A 88 4.44 1.96 -20.72
CA ALA A 88 4.33 2.01 -22.19
C ALA A 88 5.66 1.91 -22.94
N ILE A 89 6.78 2.03 -22.24
CA ILE A 89 8.10 2.19 -22.87
C ILE A 89 8.92 0.89 -22.82
N ARG A 90 8.62 -0.03 -21.89
CA ARG A 90 9.21 -1.37 -21.91
C ARG A 90 8.42 -2.29 -22.85
N TYR A 91 8.98 -2.42 -24.05
CA TYR A 91 8.56 -3.31 -25.11
C TYR A 91 8.62 -4.78 -24.66
N THR A 92 7.42 -5.39 -24.62
CA THR A 92 7.05 -6.82 -24.70
C THR A 92 7.92 -7.84 -23.99
N ILE A 93 7.40 -8.32 -22.87
CA ILE A 93 7.63 -9.71 -22.49
C ILE A 93 6.32 -10.48 -22.70
N GLY A 94 6.26 -11.28 -23.79
CA GLY A 94 5.09 -12.04 -24.21
C GLY A 94 3.96 -11.26 -24.89
N ASN A 95 2.79 -11.90 -25.05
CA ASN A 95 1.55 -11.31 -25.62
C ASN A 95 0.78 -10.43 -24.61
N HIS A 96 1.44 -9.97 -23.54
CA HIS A 96 0.81 -9.10 -22.54
C HIS A 96 0.87 -7.66 -23.04
N VAL A 97 -0.27 -7.10 -23.44
CA VAL A 97 -0.41 -5.66 -23.69
C VAL A 97 -0.59 -5.01 -22.32
N PRO A 98 0.42 -4.32 -21.76
CA PRO A 98 0.26 -3.73 -20.45
C PRO A 98 -0.77 -2.61 -20.53
N PRO A 99 -1.46 -2.31 -19.43
CA PRO A 99 -2.46 -1.24 -19.40
C PRO A 99 -1.93 0.18 -19.58
N TYR A 100 -0.64 0.35 -19.89
CA TYR A 100 0.03 1.62 -20.16
C TYR A 100 -0.24 2.72 -19.12
N ALA A 101 -0.55 2.32 -17.88
CA ALA A 101 -0.93 3.24 -16.81
C ALA A 101 0.24 4.10 -16.34
N VAL A 102 1.48 3.62 -16.52
CA VAL A 102 2.71 4.32 -16.13
C VAL A 102 3.41 4.85 -17.37
N THR A 103 3.42 6.17 -17.55
CA THR A 103 3.94 6.82 -18.77
C THR A 103 5.44 7.14 -18.71
N SER A 104 6.02 7.17 -17.50
CA SER A 104 7.44 7.48 -17.28
C SER A 104 8.15 6.26 -16.70
N VAL A 105 9.28 5.87 -17.28
CA VAL A 105 10.14 4.82 -16.72
C VAL A 105 10.68 5.28 -15.37
N LEU A 106 10.53 4.44 -14.35
CA LEU A 106 11.07 4.66 -13.02
C LEU A 106 12.52 4.19 -12.94
N SER A 107 13.35 4.94 -12.21
CA SER A 107 14.61 4.39 -11.71
C SER A 107 14.30 3.27 -10.71
N VAL A 108 15.05 2.17 -10.77
CA VAL A 108 14.96 1.07 -9.80
C VAL A 108 16.06 1.29 -8.75
N ASP A 109 15.82 2.21 -7.84
CA ASP A 109 16.80 2.70 -6.84
C ASP A 109 16.46 2.30 -5.39
N GLY A 110 15.27 1.71 -5.19
CA GLY A 110 14.76 1.34 -3.87
C GLY A 110 14.23 2.55 -3.08
N GLU A 111 14.04 3.70 -3.73
CA GLU A 111 13.48 4.90 -3.14
C GLU A 111 12.01 5.10 -3.57
N TYR A 112 11.12 5.12 -2.59
CA TYR A 112 9.73 5.48 -2.77
C TYR A 112 9.59 7.00 -2.81
N GLY A 113 10.16 7.61 -3.86
CA GLY A 113 10.07 9.04 -4.11
C GLY A 113 8.76 9.45 -4.77
N SER A 114 8.69 10.72 -5.18
CA SER A 114 7.51 11.30 -5.86
C SER A 114 7.14 10.55 -7.15
N LYS A 115 8.13 10.14 -7.94
CA LYS A 115 7.90 9.39 -9.19
C LYS A 115 7.25 8.02 -8.92
N THR A 116 7.79 7.25 -7.97
CA THR A 116 7.20 5.97 -7.55
C THR A 116 5.77 6.18 -7.04
N ARG A 117 5.55 7.20 -6.22
CA ARG A 117 4.22 7.53 -5.69
C ARG A 117 3.22 7.86 -6.79
N GLU A 118 3.59 8.67 -7.77
CA GLU A 118 2.68 9.01 -8.88
C GLU A 118 2.39 7.80 -9.78
N ALA A 119 3.39 6.95 -10.03
CA ALA A 119 3.16 5.70 -10.75
C ALA A 119 2.16 4.78 -10.03
N VAL A 120 2.26 4.64 -8.70
CA VAL A 120 1.29 3.87 -7.91
C VAL A 120 -0.09 4.49 -7.96
N LYS A 121 -0.23 5.82 -7.91
CA LYS A 121 -1.55 6.46 -8.11
C LYS A 121 -2.15 6.16 -9.47
N SER A 122 -1.34 6.11 -10.53
CA SER A 122 -1.83 5.74 -11.86
C SER A 122 -2.34 4.30 -11.90
N VAL A 123 -1.62 3.36 -11.28
CA VAL A 123 -2.08 1.97 -11.15
C VAL A 123 -3.38 1.88 -10.35
N GLN A 124 -3.50 2.62 -9.24
CA GLN A 124 -4.72 2.67 -8.44
C GLN A 124 -5.91 3.20 -9.25
N ARG A 125 -5.73 4.29 -9.99
CA ARG A 125 -6.77 4.85 -10.89
C ARG A 125 -7.17 3.86 -11.99
N TYR A 126 -6.18 3.20 -12.60
CA TYR A 126 -6.41 2.22 -13.64
C TYR A 126 -7.31 1.09 -13.15
N HIS A 127 -6.97 0.45 -12.03
CA HIS A 127 -7.79 -0.63 -11.48
C HIS A 127 -9.14 -0.18 -10.98
N ASN A 128 -9.26 1.04 -10.44
CA ASN A 128 -10.57 1.61 -10.12
C ASN A 128 -11.45 1.76 -11.37
N GLY A 129 -10.86 2.11 -12.51
CA GLY A 129 -11.56 2.11 -13.82
C GLY A 129 -12.04 0.73 -14.27
N LEU A 130 -11.44 -0.35 -13.75
CA LEU A 130 -11.87 -1.74 -13.95
C LEU A 130 -12.85 -2.25 -12.89
N GLY A 131 -13.27 -1.39 -11.94
CA GLY A 131 -14.21 -1.75 -10.88
C GLY A 131 -13.57 -2.08 -9.52
N ALA A 132 -12.25 -1.90 -9.37
CA ALA A 132 -11.64 -1.95 -8.03
C ALA A 132 -12.10 -0.76 -7.16
N SER A 133 -11.97 -0.91 -5.85
CA SER A 133 -12.26 0.15 -4.86
C SER A 133 -11.01 0.47 -4.05
N LEU A 134 -9.97 0.98 -4.71
CA LEU A 134 -8.71 1.41 -4.13
C LEU A 134 -8.77 2.91 -3.77
N VAL A 135 -8.14 3.27 -2.66
CA VAL A 135 -7.86 4.68 -2.35
C VAL A 135 -6.68 5.13 -3.23
N VAL A 136 -6.80 6.28 -3.89
CA VAL A 136 -5.75 6.82 -4.77
C VAL A 136 -4.77 7.69 -3.97
N ASP A 137 -4.10 7.08 -2.99
CA ASP A 137 -3.15 7.74 -2.07
C ASP A 137 -1.69 7.69 -2.54
N GLY A 138 -1.41 6.82 -3.53
CA GLY A 138 -0.06 6.53 -4.02
C GLY A 138 0.75 5.63 -3.10
N TYR A 139 0.11 4.89 -2.18
CA TYR A 139 0.73 3.89 -1.32
C TYR A 139 0.41 2.49 -1.82
N ALA A 140 1.44 1.65 -1.93
CA ALA A 140 1.27 0.26 -2.34
C ALA A 140 1.01 -0.62 -1.09
N GLY A 141 -0.09 -0.35 -0.40
CA GLY A 141 -0.53 -1.16 0.74
C GLY A 141 -1.06 -2.54 0.32
N PRO A 142 -1.44 -3.42 1.27
CA PRO A 142 -1.88 -4.78 0.97
C PRO A 142 -2.99 -4.86 -0.07
N LYS A 143 -4.00 -3.99 0.02
CA LYS A 143 -5.12 -3.95 -0.94
C LYS A 143 -4.69 -3.55 -2.35
N THR A 144 -3.85 -2.52 -2.48
CA THR A 144 -3.31 -2.13 -3.79
C THR A 144 -2.46 -3.24 -4.38
N ARG A 145 -1.61 -3.87 -3.57
CA ARG A 145 -0.72 -4.95 -4.01
C ARG A 145 -1.47 -6.26 -4.29
N SER A 146 -2.60 -6.55 -3.67
CA SER A 146 -3.43 -7.70 -4.04
C SER A 146 -4.18 -7.47 -5.35
N THR A 147 -4.47 -6.21 -5.71
CA THR A 147 -5.22 -5.86 -6.93
C THR A 147 -4.32 -5.65 -8.14
N MET A 148 -3.08 -5.23 -7.97
CA MET A 148 -2.17 -5.01 -9.10
C MET A 148 -1.53 -6.30 -9.64
N LEU A 149 -1.00 -6.19 -10.86
CA LEU A 149 -0.20 -7.20 -11.53
C LEU A 149 1.21 -7.22 -10.93
N HIS A 150 1.81 -8.41 -10.94
CA HIS A 150 3.17 -8.69 -10.49
C HIS A 150 3.94 -9.46 -11.55
N GLN A 151 5.26 -9.34 -11.52
CA GLN A 151 6.14 -10.15 -12.38
C GLN A 151 6.12 -11.60 -11.91
N ASN A 152 5.94 -12.52 -12.84
CA ASN A 152 6.11 -13.93 -12.58
C ASN A 152 7.62 -14.30 -12.51
N VAL A 153 7.99 -15.29 -11.68
CA VAL A 153 9.39 -15.70 -11.47
C VAL A 153 9.88 -16.70 -12.51
N GLU A 154 8.98 -17.49 -13.07
CA GLU A 154 9.29 -18.59 -14.00
C GLU A 154 9.09 -18.16 -15.44
N GLN A 155 8.05 -17.36 -15.66
CA GLN A 155 7.63 -16.96 -16.97
C GLN A 155 7.62 -15.45 -17.07
N ASN A 156 8.01 -14.98 -18.23
CA ASN A 156 8.38 -13.61 -18.46
C ASN A 156 7.08 -12.83 -18.79
N PHE A 157 6.10 -12.84 -17.88
CA PHE A 157 4.79 -12.19 -18.02
C PHE A 157 4.28 -11.62 -16.69
N CYS A 158 3.21 -10.82 -16.76
CA CYS A 158 2.59 -10.18 -15.63
C CYS A 158 1.25 -10.85 -15.28
N SER A 159 1.08 -11.23 -14.01
CA SER A 159 -0.15 -11.88 -13.53
C SER A 159 -0.67 -11.23 -12.25
N PHE A 160 -1.95 -11.42 -11.97
CA PHE A 160 -2.53 -11.06 -10.68
C PHE A 160 -2.06 -12.05 -9.62
N ARG A 161 -2.23 -11.69 -8.35
CA ARG A 161 -2.20 -12.68 -7.27
C ARG A 161 -3.58 -13.31 -7.15
N SER A 162 -3.73 -14.61 -7.36
CA SER A 162 -4.95 -15.31 -6.94
C SER A 162 -5.12 -15.20 -5.43
N GLN A 163 -6.33 -14.80 -5.03
CA GLN A 163 -6.77 -14.80 -3.64
C GLN A 163 -7.42 -16.12 -3.28
#